data_AF-A0A8C2DVR3-F1
#
_entry.id   AF-A0A8C2DVR3-F1
#
_cell.length_a   1.000
_cell.length_b   1.000
_cell.length_c   1.000
_cell.angle_alpha   90.00
_cell.angle_beta   90.00
_cell.angle_gamma   90.00
#
_symmetry.space_group_name_H-M   'P 1'
#
loop_
_entity.id
_entity.type
_entity.pdbx_description
1 polymer ?
#
loop_
_entity_poly.entity_id
_entity_poly.type
_entity_poly.pdbx_seq_one_letter_code
_entity_poly.pdbx_strand_id
1 'polypeptide(L)'
;RALGGAAHLSHLARHSSFFNKVMTADELWRGVLAEYGAGARKGRGKRTKRKMNKDLNRGQNLGEGRAGYLWPGLNTPVYKDGSIQKPSQRGETEQKEVTAALERQRDEWDKRRKTKIKRERDFDSHVIEVKRAFNVTAKESRKRSISSLVAVGNGNGAAGKYRRKKRAMHYLYYTERYNNHTSESYTTLCYGLRLDGSVPFHRSLQCCGDITIWEHLLVKKWKSNAKQKPVPCEQPFI
;
A
#
# COMPACT_ATOMS: atom_id res chain seq x y z
N ARG A 1 -26.91 5.19 -60.01
CA ARG A 1 -26.25 4.08 -59.29
C ARG A 1 -24.80 4.49 -59.06
N ALA A 2 -24.46 5.01 -57.87
CA ALA A 2 -23.10 5.39 -57.53
C ALA A 2 -22.33 4.14 -57.05
N LEU A 3 -21.21 3.84 -57.70
CA LEU A 3 -20.31 2.76 -57.34
C LEU A 3 -19.51 3.18 -56.10
N GLY A 4 -19.83 2.56 -54.95
CA GLY A 4 -19.08 2.74 -53.72
C GLY A 4 -17.77 1.96 -53.78
N GLY A 5 -16.66 2.67 -53.97
CA GLY A 5 -15.31 2.13 -53.83
C GLY A 5 -14.99 1.89 -52.36
N ALA A 6 -14.86 0.62 -51.96
CA ALA A 6 -14.37 0.24 -50.65
C ALA A 6 -12.88 0.59 -50.55
N ALA A 7 -12.55 1.59 -49.73
CA ALA A 7 -11.15 1.88 -49.37
C ALA A 7 -10.60 0.70 -48.56
N HIS A 8 -9.79 -0.13 -49.22
CA HIS A 8 -9.00 -1.17 -48.58
C HIS A 8 -7.99 -0.48 -47.64
N LEU A 9 -8.32 -0.41 -46.35
CA LEU A 9 -7.39 -0.01 -45.30
C LEU A 9 -6.25 -1.04 -45.26
N SER A 10 -5.24 -0.84 -46.09
CA SER A 10 -3.97 -1.55 -45.98
C SER A 10 -3.41 -1.23 -44.60
N HIS A 11 -3.42 -2.24 -43.74
CA HIS A 11 -2.82 -2.18 -42.43
C HIS A 11 -1.32 -1.90 -42.67
N LEU A 12 -0.86 -0.67 -42.48
CA LEU A 12 0.57 -0.35 -42.55
C LEU A 12 1.28 -1.27 -41.56
N ALA A 13 1.95 -2.29 -42.09
CA ALA A 13 2.83 -3.13 -41.33
C ALA A 13 3.90 -2.21 -40.76
N ARG A 14 3.87 -1.99 -39.44
CA ARG A 14 4.95 -1.26 -38.77
C ARG A 14 6.21 -2.09 -38.94
N HIS A 15 7.10 -1.67 -39.82
CA HIS A 15 8.41 -2.31 -40.00
C HIS A 15 9.23 -2.15 -38.72
N SER A 16 9.09 -3.10 -37.80
CA SER A 16 9.93 -3.18 -36.61
C SER A 16 11.26 -3.83 -37.01
N SER A 17 12.26 -3.02 -37.33
CA SER A 17 13.64 -3.49 -37.50
C SER A 17 14.33 -3.62 -36.14
N PHE A 18 15.46 -4.33 -36.09
CA PHE A 18 16.31 -4.37 -34.88
C PHE A 18 16.76 -2.97 -34.46
N PHE A 19 17.14 -2.12 -35.42
CA PHE A 19 17.57 -0.74 -35.17
C PHE A 19 16.42 0.17 -34.69
N ASN A 20 15.18 -0.11 -35.10
CA ASN A 20 13.98 0.59 -34.60
C ASN A 20 13.54 0.10 -33.20
N LYS A 21 14.19 -0.94 -32.66
CA LYS A 21 13.97 -1.48 -31.31
C LYS A 21 15.06 -1.05 -30.31
N VAL A 22 16.01 -0.21 -30.71
CA VAL A 22 17.03 0.38 -29.83
C VAL A 22 16.39 1.46 -28.94
N MET A 23 15.30 1.10 -28.27
CA MET A 23 14.75 1.85 -27.16
C MET A 23 14.91 0.99 -25.93
N THR A 24 15.47 1.58 -24.89
CA THR A 24 15.64 0.91 -23.61
C THR A 24 14.27 0.62 -22.98
N ALA A 25 14.19 -0.39 -22.13
CA ALA A 25 12.96 -0.71 -21.41
C ALA A 25 12.40 0.53 -20.66
N ASP A 26 13.29 1.38 -20.15
CA ASP A 26 12.92 2.61 -19.45
C ASP A 26 12.22 3.63 -20.36
N GLU A 27 12.67 3.78 -21.61
CA GLU A 27 12.02 4.66 -22.58
C GLU A 27 10.64 4.16 -22.98
N LEU A 28 10.51 2.84 -23.17
CA LEU A 28 9.22 2.20 -23.43
C LEU A 28 8.25 2.41 -22.27
N TRP A 29 8.70 2.16 -21.03
CA TRP A 29 7.86 2.35 -19.85
C TRP A 29 7.54 3.83 -19.59
N ARG A 30 8.46 4.76 -19.86
CA ARG A 30 8.20 6.21 -19.81
C ARG A 30 7.04 6.60 -20.74
N GLY A 31 7.03 6.09 -21.97
CA GLY A 31 5.94 6.31 -22.93
C GLY A 31 4.61 5.67 -22.50
N VAL A 32 4.64 4.41 -22.04
CA VAL A 32 3.44 3.65 -21.65
C VAL A 32 2.76 4.23 -20.39
N LEU A 33 3.55 4.71 -19.42
CA LEU A 33 3.03 5.26 -18.17
C LEU A 33 2.56 6.71 -18.31
N ALA A 34 3.13 7.46 -19.25
CA ALA A 34 2.79 8.86 -19.56
C ALA A 34 2.68 9.77 -18.32
N GLU A 35 3.57 9.56 -17.33
CA GLU A 35 3.46 10.22 -16.01
C GLU A 35 3.68 11.74 -16.08
N TYR A 36 4.46 12.20 -17.05
CA TYR A 36 4.86 13.60 -17.21
C TYR A 36 3.98 14.41 -18.20
N GLY A 37 2.81 13.88 -18.59
CA GLY A 37 1.92 14.56 -19.55
C GLY A 37 1.14 15.74 -18.96
N ALA A 38 0.68 16.66 -19.83
CA ALA A 38 -0.17 17.79 -19.45
C ALA A 38 -1.48 17.37 -18.74
N GLY A 39 -2.01 16.19 -19.08
CA GLY A 39 -3.20 15.61 -18.45
C GLY A 39 -2.99 15.16 -17.00
N ALA A 40 -1.77 14.72 -16.65
CA ALA A 40 -1.42 14.31 -15.28
C ALA A 40 -1.36 15.52 -14.33
N ARG A 41 -0.80 16.64 -14.81
CA ARG A 41 -0.66 17.89 -14.03
C ARG A 41 -2.00 18.49 -13.62
N LYS A 42 -2.98 18.54 -14.53
CA LYS A 42 -4.30 19.16 -14.29
C LYS A 42 -5.40 18.17 -13.89
N GLY A 43 -5.05 16.93 -13.57
CA GLY A 43 -6.01 15.91 -13.12
C GLY A 43 -7.08 15.54 -14.15
N ARG A 44 -6.75 15.63 -15.44
CA ARG A 44 -7.68 15.32 -16.55
C ARG A 44 -7.83 13.81 -16.78
N GLY A 45 -6.90 13.00 -16.28
CA GLY A 45 -6.93 11.54 -16.43
C GLY A 45 -7.78 10.84 -15.35
N LYS A 46 -8.62 9.89 -15.76
CA LYS A 46 -9.33 8.98 -14.84
C LYS A 46 -8.34 7.97 -14.24
N ARG A 47 -8.41 7.75 -12.91
CA ARG A 47 -7.43 6.89 -12.19
C ARG A 47 -7.84 5.41 -12.09
N THR A 48 -9.05 5.05 -12.51
CA THR A 48 -9.62 3.70 -12.32
C THR A 48 -8.81 2.59 -12.97
N LYS A 49 -8.18 2.84 -14.12
CA LYS A 49 -7.37 1.84 -14.86
C LYS A 49 -5.94 2.36 -15.10
N ARG A 50 -5.26 2.83 -14.04
CA ARG A 50 -3.86 3.27 -14.16
C ARG A 50 -2.95 2.06 -14.42
N LYS A 51 -2.12 2.15 -15.46
CA LYS A 51 -1.08 1.16 -15.75
C LYS A 51 0.02 1.24 -14.69
N MET A 52 0.56 0.09 -14.30
CA MET A 52 1.68 -0.01 -13.37
C MET A 52 2.92 -0.48 -14.11
N ASN A 53 4.08 0.04 -13.72
CA ASN A 53 5.36 -0.43 -14.25
C ASN A 53 5.60 -1.88 -13.79
N LYS A 54 6.01 -2.74 -14.74
CA LYS A 54 6.38 -4.13 -14.48
C LYS A 54 7.79 -4.35 -15.01
N ASP A 55 8.71 -4.60 -14.10
CA ASP A 55 10.07 -4.99 -14.47
C ASP A 55 10.04 -6.39 -15.10
N LEU A 56 10.46 -6.47 -16.36
CA LEU A 56 10.48 -7.70 -17.15
C LEU A 56 11.77 -8.50 -16.96
N ASN A 57 12.84 -7.89 -16.44
CA ASN A 57 14.14 -8.55 -16.25
C ASN A 57 14.14 -9.41 -14.97
N ARG A 58 13.26 -9.10 -14.02
CA ARG A 58 13.12 -9.85 -12.79
C ARG A 58 12.60 -11.27 -13.07
N GLY A 59 13.35 -12.28 -12.64
CA GLY A 59 12.98 -13.70 -12.79
C GLY A 59 13.31 -14.29 -14.16
N GLN A 60 14.19 -13.66 -14.93
CA GLN A 60 14.83 -14.28 -16.08
C GLN A 60 16.25 -14.69 -15.68
N ASN A 61 16.54 -15.99 -15.70
CA ASN A 61 17.90 -16.47 -15.51
C ASN A 61 18.65 -16.34 -16.84
N LEU A 62 19.91 -15.92 -16.79
CA LEU A 62 20.74 -15.81 -17.98
C LEU A 62 20.93 -17.20 -18.60
N GLY A 63 20.69 -17.31 -19.90
CA GLY A 63 20.83 -18.56 -20.67
C GLY A 63 19.55 -19.39 -20.77
N GLU A 64 18.53 -19.14 -19.95
CA GLU A 64 17.23 -19.79 -20.09
C GLU A 64 16.46 -19.21 -21.28
N GLY A 65 16.06 -20.08 -22.20
CA GLY A 65 15.34 -19.70 -23.41
C GLY A 65 14.21 -20.67 -23.73
N ARG A 66 13.37 -20.29 -24.70
CA ARG A 66 12.22 -21.12 -25.13
C ARG A 66 12.64 -22.49 -25.67
N ALA A 67 13.82 -22.56 -26.29
CA ALA A 67 14.37 -23.78 -26.87
C ALA A 67 14.93 -24.76 -25.82
N GLY A 68 15.11 -24.34 -24.56
CA GLY A 68 15.55 -25.24 -23.49
C GLY A 68 17.01 -25.69 -23.58
N TYR A 69 17.89 -24.90 -24.19
CA TYR A 69 19.31 -25.22 -24.24
C TYR A 69 19.98 -25.12 -22.86
N LEU A 70 20.84 -26.09 -22.58
CA LEU A 70 21.69 -26.18 -21.40
C LEU A 70 23.11 -25.80 -21.80
N TRP A 71 23.54 -24.63 -21.33
CA TRP A 71 24.85 -24.08 -21.61
C TRP A 71 25.77 -24.29 -20.38
N PRO A 72 26.80 -25.16 -20.48
CA PRO A 72 27.80 -25.33 -19.44
C PRO A 72 28.48 -24.01 -19.11
N GLY A 73 28.48 -23.62 -17.84
CA GLY A 73 29.02 -22.34 -17.36
C GLY A 73 28.03 -21.17 -17.30
N LEU A 74 26.78 -21.36 -17.79
CA LEU A 74 25.72 -20.34 -17.72
C LEU A 74 24.49 -20.86 -16.98
N ASN A 75 23.78 -21.84 -17.54
CA ASN A 75 22.61 -22.48 -16.92
C ASN A 75 22.98 -23.73 -16.11
N THR A 76 24.02 -24.44 -16.55
CA THR A 76 24.44 -25.72 -15.98
C THR A 76 25.89 -25.66 -15.54
N PRO A 77 26.29 -26.39 -14.48
CA PRO A 77 27.69 -26.44 -14.06
C PRO A 77 28.57 -27.02 -15.18
N VAL A 78 29.82 -26.54 -15.26
CA VAL A 78 30.79 -26.99 -16.28
C VAL A 78 31.20 -28.45 -16.04
N TYR A 79 31.35 -28.84 -14.78
CA TYR A 79 31.73 -30.19 -14.36
C TYR A 79 30.51 -30.90 -13.77
N LYS A 80 30.28 -32.13 -14.21
CA LYS A 80 29.32 -33.05 -13.58
C LYS A 80 29.94 -34.44 -13.62
N ASP A 81 29.95 -35.10 -12.47
CA ASP A 81 30.51 -36.45 -12.30
C ASP A 81 31.97 -36.57 -12.79
N GLY A 82 32.78 -35.53 -12.56
CA GLY A 82 34.19 -35.48 -12.95
C GLY A 82 34.46 -35.26 -14.45
N SER A 83 33.42 -35.08 -15.27
CA SER A 83 33.53 -34.87 -16.72
C SER A 83 33.05 -33.47 -17.15
N ILE A 84 33.65 -32.91 -18.22
CA ILE A 84 33.22 -31.64 -18.82
C ILE A 84 31.90 -31.88 -19.57
N GLN A 85 30.87 -31.14 -19.18
CA GLN A 85 29.56 -31.22 -19.82
C GLN A 85 29.57 -30.57 -21.21
N LYS A 86 28.90 -31.21 -22.17
CA LYS A 86 28.66 -30.63 -23.51
C LYS A 86 27.32 -29.88 -23.52
N PRO A 87 27.16 -28.86 -24.37
CA PRO A 87 25.87 -28.22 -24.59
C PRO A 87 24.82 -29.27 -24.97
N SER A 88 23.69 -29.26 -24.29
CA SER A 88 22.60 -30.21 -24.51
C SER A 88 21.26 -29.49 -24.53
N GLN A 89 20.22 -30.16 -24.99
CA GLN A 89 18.86 -29.62 -25.00
C GLN A 89 17.99 -30.41 -24.03
N ARG A 90 17.16 -29.69 -23.28
CA ARG A 90 16.16 -30.25 -22.39
C ARG A 90 15.04 -30.94 -23.19
N GLY A 91 14.47 -32.03 -22.64
CA GLY A 91 13.28 -32.66 -23.22
C GLY A 91 12.07 -31.72 -23.25
N GLU A 92 11.12 -31.95 -24.17
CA GLU A 92 9.95 -31.08 -24.31
C GLU A 92 9.08 -31.03 -23.04
N THR A 93 8.93 -32.18 -22.37
CA THR A 93 8.19 -32.32 -21.11
C THR A 93 8.81 -31.49 -20.00
N GLU A 94 10.11 -31.69 -19.76
CA GLU A 94 10.88 -30.94 -18.77
C GLU A 94 10.88 -29.42 -19.07
N GLN A 95 10.89 -29.02 -20.34
CA GLN A 95 10.84 -27.61 -20.74
C GLN A 95 9.48 -26.98 -20.45
N LYS A 96 8.39 -27.72 -20.66
CA LYS A 96 7.04 -27.29 -20.28
C LYS A 96 6.93 -27.11 -18.77
N GLU A 97 7.52 -28.02 -18.00
CA GLU A 97 7.56 -27.93 -16.54
C GLU A 97 8.30 -26.70 -16.04
N VAL A 98 9.49 -26.39 -16.59
CA VAL A 98 10.23 -25.16 -16.23
C VAL A 98 9.43 -23.91 -16.59
N THR A 99 8.83 -23.89 -17.78
CA THR A 99 8.00 -22.76 -18.21
C THR A 99 6.81 -22.55 -17.27
N ALA A 100 6.15 -23.64 -16.88
CA ALA A 100 5.05 -23.62 -15.91
C ALA A 100 5.52 -23.21 -14.50
N ALA A 101 6.70 -23.63 -14.07
CA ALA A 101 7.29 -23.22 -12.79
C ALA A 101 7.61 -21.71 -12.77
N LEU A 102 8.16 -21.18 -13.86
CA LEU A 102 8.40 -19.74 -14.02
C LEU A 102 7.08 -18.94 -14.02
N GLU A 103 6.02 -19.47 -14.65
CA GLU A 103 4.70 -18.86 -14.62
C GLU A 103 4.11 -18.84 -13.19
N ARG A 104 4.23 -19.94 -12.44
CA ARG A 104 3.82 -20.00 -11.03
C ARG A 104 4.56 -18.97 -10.18
N GLN A 105 5.88 -18.83 -10.38
CA GLN A 105 6.68 -17.82 -9.69
C GLN A 105 6.20 -16.39 -10.02
N ARG A 106 5.84 -16.11 -11.28
CA ARG A 106 5.28 -14.82 -11.70
C ARG A 106 3.93 -14.54 -11.02
N ASP A 107 3.06 -15.53 -10.96
CA ASP A 107 1.76 -15.41 -10.31
C ASP A 107 1.89 -15.20 -8.80
N GLU A 108 2.81 -15.91 -8.15
CA GLU A 108 3.13 -15.72 -6.73
C GLU A 108 3.65 -14.29 -6.46
N TRP A 109 4.53 -13.76 -7.31
CA TRP A 109 5.00 -12.38 -7.20
C TRP A 109 3.86 -11.36 -7.38
N ASP A 110 2.98 -11.58 -8.35
CA ASP A 110 1.82 -10.71 -8.56
C ASP A 110 0.83 -10.79 -7.39
N LYS A 111 0.62 -11.97 -6.80
CA LYS A 111 -0.18 -12.15 -5.58
C LYS A 111 0.43 -11.38 -4.42
N ARG A 112 1.73 -11.57 -4.14
CA ARG A 112 2.45 -10.85 -3.07
C ARG A 112 2.41 -9.34 -3.24
N ARG A 113 2.51 -8.84 -4.48
CA ARG A 113 2.40 -7.40 -4.79
C ARG A 113 0.99 -6.85 -4.53
N LYS A 114 -0.06 -7.67 -4.70
CA LYS A 114 -1.46 -7.29 -4.45
C LYS A 114 -1.86 -7.40 -2.98
N THR A 115 -1.21 -8.27 -2.21
CA THR A 115 -1.53 -8.47 -0.79
C THR A 115 -1.18 -7.24 0.06
N LYS A 116 -2.19 -6.69 0.74
CA LYS A 116 -2.03 -5.56 1.67
C LYS A 116 -1.67 -6.08 3.06
N ILE A 117 -0.40 -5.97 3.43
CA ILE A 117 0.08 -6.32 4.77
C ILE A 117 -0.33 -5.23 5.76
N LYS A 118 -1.05 -5.59 6.83
CA LYS A 118 -1.28 -4.72 8.00
C LYS A 118 -0.18 -5.00 9.01
N ARG A 119 0.53 -3.97 9.45
CA ARG A 119 1.51 -4.06 10.54
C ARG A 119 0.91 -3.44 11.79
N GLU A 120 0.90 -4.19 12.87
CA GLU A 120 0.60 -3.68 14.21
C GLU A 120 1.82 -2.91 14.74
N ARG A 121 1.58 -1.82 15.46
CA ARG A 121 2.62 -0.95 16.04
C ARG A 121 2.17 -0.57 17.45
N ASP A 122 3.13 -0.25 18.32
CA ASP A 122 2.85 0.15 19.71
C ASP A 122 2.01 1.44 19.83
N PHE A 123 2.06 2.28 18.79
CA PHE A 123 1.21 3.46 18.65
C PHE A 123 0.28 3.33 17.46
N ASP A 124 -1.01 3.28 17.78
CA ASP A 124 -2.06 3.37 16.80
C ASP A 124 -2.26 4.81 16.34
N SER A 125 -2.61 4.95 15.07
CA SER A 125 -2.84 6.27 14.47
C SER A 125 -4.10 6.24 13.63
N HIS A 126 -5.05 7.09 13.98
CA HIS A 126 -6.30 7.25 13.26
C HIS A 126 -6.36 8.62 12.61
N VAL A 127 -6.81 8.66 11.36
CA VAL A 127 -7.02 9.91 10.65
C VAL A 127 -8.43 10.36 10.93
N ILE A 128 -8.56 11.52 11.58
CA ILE A 128 -9.85 12.12 11.94
C ILE A 128 -10.44 12.83 10.72
N GLU A 129 -9.62 13.66 10.05
CA GLU A 129 -10.08 14.45 8.93
C GLU A 129 -9.07 14.46 7.78
N VAL A 130 -9.56 14.42 6.54
CA VAL A 130 -8.76 14.69 5.33
C VAL A 130 -9.49 15.71 4.47
N LYS A 131 -9.02 16.96 4.52
CA LYS A 131 -9.49 18.05 3.69
C LYS A 131 -8.63 18.19 2.43
N ARG A 132 -9.26 18.35 1.27
CA ARG A 132 -8.61 18.75 0.02
C ARG A 132 -8.76 20.26 -0.13
N ALA A 133 -7.67 20.99 -0.04
CA ALA A 133 -7.63 22.44 -0.21
C ALA A 133 -7.08 22.80 -1.59
N PHE A 134 -7.49 23.94 -2.13
CA PHE A 134 -6.98 24.45 -3.41
C PHE A 134 -6.54 25.90 -3.22
N ASN A 135 -5.35 26.24 -3.73
CA ASN A 135 -4.89 27.61 -3.81
C ASN A 135 -4.71 28.02 -5.28
N VAL A 136 -5.09 29.24 -5.63
CA VAL A 136 -4.90 29.79 -6.98
C VAL A 136 -3.52 30.43 -7.05
N THR A 137 -2.74 30.05 -8.05
CA THR A 137 -1.37 30.54 -8.28
C THR A 137 -1.24 31.04 -9.71
N ALA A 138 -0.35 32.02 -9.96
CA ALA A 138 -0.17 32.58 -11.29
C ALA A 138 0.27 31.55 -12.35
N LYS A 139 1.14 30.60 -11.98
CA LYS A 139 1.73 29.63 -12.92
C LYS A 139 0.87 28.38 -13.14
N GLU A 140 0.37 27.78 -12.05
CA GLU A 140 -0.32 26.48 -12.09
C GLU A 140 -1.85 26.63 -11.99
N SER A 141 -2.36 27.86 -11.82
CA SER A 141 -3.75 28.14 -11.47
C SER A 141 -4.12 27.37 -10.21
N ARG A 142 -5.08 26.44 -10.26
CA ARG A 142 -5.57 25.67 -9.11
C ARG A 142 -4.55 24.61 -8.66
N LYS A 143 -3.80 24.91 -7.61
CA LYS A 143 -2.88 23.98 -6.94
C LYS A 143 -3.58 23.24 -5.81
N ARG A 144 -3.67 21.92 -5.93
CA ARG A 144 -4.26 21.04 -4.90
C ARG A 144 -3.27 20.80 -3.76
N SER A 145 -3.73 20.97 -2.52
CA SER A 145 -3.05 20.57 -1.29
C SER A 145 -3.95 19.64 -0.47
N ILE A 146 -3.35 18.73 0.30
CA ILE A 146 -4.09 17.84 1.21
C ILE A 146 -3.73 18.21 2.65
N SER A 147 -4.74 18.45 3.47
CA SER A 147 -4.62 18.68 4.89
C SER A 147 -5.27 17.53 5.63
N SER A 148 -4.49 16.71 6.31
CA SER A 148 -4.99 15.69 7.22
C SER A 148 -4.96 16.19 8.67
N LEU A 149 -5.79 15.60 9.53
CA LEU A 149 -5.73 15.69 10.98
C LEU A 149 -5.63 14.28 11.52
N VAL A 150 -4.57 13.98 12.25
CA VAL A 150 -4.22 12.64 12.71
C VAL A 150 -4.12 12.65 14.22
N ALA A 151 -4.77 11.67 14.86
CA ALA A 151 -4.56 11.35 16.26
C ALA A 151 -3.69 10.10 16.38
N VAL A 152 -2.82 10.10 17.39
CA VAL A 152 -1.89 9.01 17.71
C VAL A 152 -2.04 8.71 19.19
N GLY A 153 -2.05 7.43 19.58
CA GLY A 153 -2.11 7.02 20.98
C GLY A 153 -1.62 5.61 21.22
N ASN A 154 -1.21 5.33 22.46
CA ASN A 154 -0.71 4.03 22.90
C ASN A 154 -1.70 3.24 23.77
N GLY A 155 -2.91 3.75 23.99
CA GLY A 155 -3.91 3.12 24.88
C GLY A 155 -3.57 3.17 26.38
N ASN A 156 -2.44 3.78 26.75
CA ASN A 156 -1.93 3.90 28.12
C ASN A 156 -1.97 5.35 28.64
N GLY A 157 -2.91 6.15 28.15
CA GLY A 157 -3.10 7.55 28.56
C GLY A 157 -2.24 8.57 27.83
N ALA A 158 -1.31 8.19 26.95
CA ALA A 158 -0.56 9.13 26.12
C ALA A 158 -1.18 9.22 24.71
N ALA A 159 -1.68 10.40 24.34
CA ALA A 159 -2.21 10.65 23.01
C ALA A 159 -1.87 12.06 22.50
N GLY A 160 -1.72 12.20 21.19
CA GLY A 160 -1.42 13.46 20.52
C GLY A 160 -2.22 13.63 19.25
N LYS A 161 -2.58 14.87 18.92
CA LYS A 161 -3.34 15.22 17.71
C LYS A 161 -2.61 16.31 16.93
N TYR A 162 -2.31 16.04 15.66
CA TYR A 162 -1.67 17.03 14.78
C TYR A 162 -1.98 16.77 13.30
N ARG A 163 -1.71 17.75 12.43
CA ARG A 163 -1.92 17.60 10.97
C ARG A 163 -1.04 16.53 10.31
N ARG A 164 0.04 16.12 10.97
CA ARG A 164 1.04 15.16 10.49
C ARG A 164 1.36 14.17 11.60
N LYS A 165 1.34 12.85 11.30
CA LYS A 165 1.62 11.78 12.26
C LYS A 165 2.92 11.97 13.05
N LYS A 166 4.04 12.26 12.35
CA LYS A 166 5.34 12.46 13.02
C LYS A 166 5.31 13.59 14.04
N ARG A 167 4.66 14.73 13.72
CA ARG A 167 4.50 15.84 14.66
C ARG A 167 3.55 15.51 15.80
N ALA A 168 2.49 14.73 15.57
CA ALA A 168 1.59 14.30 16.65
C ALA A 168 2.30 13.47 17.72
N MET A 169 3.36 12.73 17.37
CA MET A 169 4.21 12.02 18.35
C MET A 169 5.12 12.95 19.16
N HIS A 170 5.47 14.12 18.63
CA HIS A 170 6.27 15.11 19.37
C HIS A 170 5.42 15.94 20.35
N TYR A 171 4.11 16.04 20.11
CA TYR A 171 3.16 16.76 20.96
C TYR A 171 2.14 15.77 21.54
N LEU A 172 2.62 14.95 22.49
CA LEU A 172 1.78 14.03 23.25
C LEU A 172 1.29 14.72 24.52
N TYR A 173 0.01 14.50 24.81
CA TYR A 173 -0.62 14.86 26.07
C TYR A 173 -0.84 13.58 26.86
N TYR A 174 -0.59 13.66 28.16
CA TYR A 174 -0.95 12.60 29.08
C TYR A 174 -2.31 12.94 29.69
N THR A 175 -3.24 12.01 29.61
CA THR A 175 -4.55 12.12 30.24
C THR A 175 -4.56 11.22 31.47
N GLU A 176 -4.73 11.83 32.64
CA GLU A 176 -4.94 11.08 33.87
C GLU A 176 -6.28 10.34 33.81
N ARG A 177 -6.25 9.05 34.13
CA ARG A 177 -7.42 8.17 34.09
C ARG A 177 -7.62 7.59 35.48
N TYR A 178 -8.81 7.80 36.04
CA TYR A 178 -9.22 7.14 37.27
C TYR A 178 -9.35 5.63 37.01
N ASN A 179 -8.61 4.84 37.81
CA ASN A 179 -8.59 3.37 37.75
C ASN A 179 -8.34 2.78 36.34
N ASN A 180 -7.56 3.47 35.49
CA ASN A 180 -7.22 3.06 34.12
C ASN A 180 -8.40 2.87 33.15
N HIS A 181 -9.62 3.35 33.48
CA HIS A 181 -10.81 3.11 32.66
C HIS A 181 -11.70 4.34 32.42
N THR A 182 -11.71 5.33 33.33
CA THR A 182 -12.59 6.50 33.24
C THR A 182 -11.80 7.78 33.44
N SER A 183 -12.06 8.81 32.64
CA SER A 183 -11.61 10.18 32.91
C SER A 183 -12.58 10.89 33.85
N GLU A 184 -12.09 11.83 34.66
CA GLU A 184 -12.95 12.70 35.47
C GLU A 184 -13.96 13.45 34.59
N SER A 185 -15.12 13.79 35.17
CA SER A 185 -16.15 14.57 34.50
C SER A 185 -15.61 15.95 34.14
N TYR A 186 -15.60 16.31 32.86
CA TYR A 186 -15.13 17.63 32.42
C TYR A 186 -16.16 18.32 31.52
N THR A 187 -16.35 19.61 31.76
CA THR A 187 -17.04 20.52 30.85
C THR A 187 -16.03 21.57 30.42
N THR A 188 -15.75 21.65 29.12
CA THR A 188 -14.81 22.64 28.57
C THR A 188 -15.41 23.30 27.34
N LEU A 189 -15.22 24.62 27.24
CA LEU A 189 -15.58 25.40 26.07
C LEU A 189 -14.33 25.67 25.24
N CYS A 190 -14.30 25.18 24.00
CA CYS A 190 -13.20 25.36 23.07
C CYS A 190 -13.71 26.06 21.80
N TYR A 191 -13.31 27.31 21.56
CA TYR A 191 -13.68 28.09 20.38
C TYR A 191 -15.19 28.08 20.07
N GLY A 192 -16.03 28.20 21.10
CA GLY A 192 -17.49 28.21 20.97
C GLY A 192 -18.14 26.82 20.90
N LEU A 193 -17.36 25.73 20.89
CA LEU A 193 -17.89 24.37 21.03
C LEU A 193 -17.86 23.96 22.50
N ARG A 194 -19.02 23.55 23.03
CA ARG A 194 -19.13 22.95 24.36
C ARG A 194 -18.84 21.46 24.26
N LEU A 195 -17.87 21.01 25.06
CA LEU A 195 -17.50 19.61 25.22
C LEU A 195 -17.84 19.21 26.65
N ASP A 196 -18.86 18.37 26.80
CA ASP A 196 -19.22 17.75 28.07
C ASP A 196 -18.85 16.26 28.00
N GLY A 197 -17.95 15.81 28.88
CA GLY A 197 -17.51 14.43 28.98
C GLY A 197 -17.76 13.89 30.39
N SER A 198 -18.55 12.82 30.51
CA SER A 198 -18.63 11.99 31.72
C SER A 198 -18.91 10.54 31.29
N VAL A 199 -18.11 9.59 31.78
CA VAL A 199 -18.32 8.16 31.48
C VAL A 199 -18.64 7.43 32.78
N PRO A 200 -19.89 7.01 33.03
CA PRO A 200 -20.20 6.20 34.19
C PRO A 200 -19.58 4.80 34.06
N PHE A 201 -19.18 4.25 35.21
CA PHE A 201 -18.69 2.89 35.37
C PHE A 201 -19.65 1.89 34.68
N HIS A 202 -19.11 0.93 33.91
CA HIS A 202 -19.86 -0.14 33.21
C HIS A 202 -20.64 0.19 31.92
N ARG A 203 -20.43 1.33 31.23
CA ARG A 203 -20.96 1.57 29.85
C ARG A 203 -19.89 1.55 28.76
N SER A 204 -20.28 1.16 27.54
CA SER A 204 -19.48 1.38 26.33
C SER A 204 -19.48 2.87 25.96
N LEU A 205 -18.38 3.35 25.36
CA LEU A 205 -18.24 4.70 24.83
C LEU A 205 -19.44 5.08 23.93
N GLN A 206 -20.20 6.08 24.33
CA GLN A 206 -21.29 6.69 23.56
C GLN A 206 -20.95 8.17 23.36
N CYS A 207 -20.06 8.44 22.41
CA CYS A 207 -19.65 9.80 22.07
C CYS A 207 -19.73 10.02 20.56
N CYS A 208 -19.59 11.26 20.10
CA CYS A 208 -19.48 11.57 18.67
C CYS A 208 -18.32 10.80 18.03
N GLY A 209 -18.42 10.43 16.75
CA GLY A 209 -17.41 9.61 16.04
C GLY A 209 -15.97 10.12 16.15
N ASP A 210 -15.77 11.44 16.21
CA ASP A 210 -14.44 12.05 16.37
C ASP A 210 -13.91 12.01 17.81
N ILE A 211 -14.81 12.04 18.80
CA ILE A 211 -14.50 11.96 20.24
C ILE A 211 -14.21 10.51 20.63
N THR A 212 -15.01 9.57 20.12
CA THR A 212 -14.79 8.13 20.33
C THR A 212 -13.44 7.69 19.78
N ILE A 213 -12.94 8.21 18.65
CA ILE A 213 -11.59 7.91 18.15
C ILE A 213 -10.50 8.40 19.11
N TRP A 214 -10.68 9.59 19.70
CA TRP A 214 -9.73 10.16 20.65
C TRP A 214 -9.69 9.35 21.95
N GLU A 215 -10.85 8.98 22.48
CA GLU A 215 -10.95 8.11 23.66
C GLU A 215 -10.55 6.66 23.36
N HIS A 216 -10.79 6.12 22.16
CA HIS A 216 -10.31 4.79 21.78
C HIS A 216 -8.79 4.72 21.73
N LEU A 217 -8.13 5.75 21.20
CA LEU A 217 -6.67 5.90 21.23
C LEU A 217 -6.12 6.09 22.65
N LEU A 218 -6.95 6.55 23.59
CA LEU A 218 -6.63 6.73 25.00
C LEU A 218 -6.95 5.50 25.87
N VAL A 219 -7.99 4.70 25.56
CA VAL A 219 -8.66 3.80 26.54
C VAL A 219 -8.65 2.30 26.17
N LYS A 220 -8.47 1.84 24.92
CA LYS A 220 -8.51 0.38 24.65
C LYS A 220 -7.48 -0.21 23.68
N LYS A 221 -6.77 -1.21 24.23
CA LYS A 221 -6.36 -2.47 23.59
C LYS A 221 -7.62 -3.23 23.16
N TRP A 222 -7.74 -3.57 21.88
CA TRP A 222 -8.90 -4.32 21.38
C TRP A 222 -8.91 -5.73 22.00
N LYS A 223 -10.10 -6.16 22.44
CA LYS A 223 -10.36 -7.52 22.94
C LYS A 223 -10.17 -8.52 21.80
N SER A 224 -8.97 -9.08 21.69
CA SER A 224 -8.73 -10.34 20.98
C SER A 224 -7.89 -11.26 21.86
N ASN A 225 -8.43 -11.67 23.00
CA ASN A 225 -8.17 -13.01 23.54
C ASN A 225 -9.09 -13.31 24.73
N ALA A 226 -9.83 -14.40 24.54
CA ALA A 226 -10.30 -15.40 25.48
C ALA A 226 -10.38 -15.07 26.99
N LYS A 227 -11.58 -15.32 27.53
CA LYS A 227 -11.84 -16.06 28.78
C LYS A 227 -10.82 -15.86 29.92
N GLN A 228 -11.10 -14.92 30.82
CA GLN A 228 -10.65 -15.05 32.21
C GLN A 228 -11.85 -14.82 33.13
N LYS A 229 -12.09 -15.81 34.00
CA LYS A 229 -13.15 -15.80 35.02
C LYS A 229 -12.83 -14.75 36.08
N PRO A 230 -13.82 -14.09 36.71
CA PRO A 230 -13.57 -13.17 37.81
C PRO A 230 -13.05 -13.94 39.05
N VAL A 231 -12.00 -13.42 39.66
CA VAL A 231 -11.46 -13.87 40.96
C VAL A 231 -12.15 -13.03 42.04
N PRO A 232 -12.67 -13.62 43.14
CA PRO A 232 -13.38 -12.86 44.18
C PRO A 232 -12.42 -12.02 45.03
N CYS A 233 -12.91 -10.85 45.45
CA CYS A 233 -12.21 -9.91 46.32
C CYS A 233 -12.12 -10.44 47.76
N GLU A 234 -10.92 -10.66 48.28
CA GLU A 234 -10.69 -10.75 49.72
C GLU A 234 -10.66 -9.32 50.31
N GLN A 235 -11.44 -9.10 51.36
CA GLN A 235 -11.41 -7.87 52.14
C GLN A 235 -10.22 -7.90 53.12
N PRO A 236 -9.48 -6.79 53.31
CA PRO A 236 -8.49 -6.74 54.37
C PRO A 236 -9.19 -6.62 55.73
N PHE A 237 -8.94 -7.61 56.59
CA PHE A 237 -9.05 -7.46 58.04
C PHE A 237 -7.87 -6.61 58.53
N ILE A 238 -8.19 -5.48 59.16
CA ILE A 238 -7.76 -4.94 60.47
C ILE A 238 -8.07 -3.44 60.46
#